data_AF-A0A2N0ZXT5-F1
#
_entry.id   AF-A0A2N0ZXT5-F1
#
_cell.length_a   1.000
_cell.length_b   1.000
_cell.length_c   1.000
_cell.angle_alpha   90.00
_cell.angle_beta   90.00
_cell.angle_gamma   90.00
#
_symmetry.space_group_name_H-M   'P 1'
#
loop_
_entity.id
_entity.type
_entity.pdbx_description
1 polymer ?
#
loop_
_entity_poly.entity_id
_entity_poly.type
_entity_poly.pdbx_seq_one_letter_code
_entity_poly.pdbx_strand_id
1 'polypeptide(L)'
;MNIITVPEMEKPTIKSHHKARHMKKMAVGPFAQTCAEIRFSADIEKFDQVDDALIECQQNWDLFTAYFNEQYHVAINFFTEQEDLNAMIEIARAVIVKEVGEVEFKILVGDANYGDWDSCYTD
;
A
#
# COMPACT_ATOMS: atom_id res chain seq x y z
N MET A 1 -13.99 -2.70 8.29
CA MET A 1 -12.94 -2.46 7.28
C MET A 1 -13.31 -3.26 6.04
N ASN A 2 -13.45 -2.62 4.88
CA ASN A 2 -13.77 -3.31 3.62
C ASN A 2 -12.51 -3.30 2.74
N ILE A 3 -11.85 -4.45 2.62
CA ILE A 3 -10.66 -4.61 1.78
C ILE A 3 -11.11 -5.16 0.43
N ILE A 4 -10.80 -4.43 -0.64
CA ILE A 4 -11.05 -4.86 -2.01
C ILE A 4 -9.80 -5.57 -2.52
N THR A 5 -9.88 -6.89 -2.70
CA THR A 5 -8.78 -7.65 -3.30
C THR A 5 -8.72 -7.37 -4.80
N VAL A 6 -7.56 -6.91 -5.24
CA VAL A 6 -7.21 -6.68 -6.64
C VAL A 6 -6.53 -7.96 -7.15
N PRO A 7 -6.87 -8.45 -8.36
CA PRO A 7 -6.22 -9.61 -8.95
C PRO A 7 -4.68 -9.52 -8.93
N GLU A 8 -4.04 -10.59 -8.47
CA GLU A 8 -2.59 -10.74 -8.57
C GLU A 8 -2.20 -11.27 -9.95
N MET A 9 -1.11 -10.75 -10.51
CA MET A 9 -0.48 -11.31 -11.69
C MET A 9 0.26 -12.62 -11.33
N GLU A 10 0.50 -13.45 -12.34
CA GLU A 10 1.23 -14.70 -12.14
C GLU A 10 2.68 -14.40 -11.70
N LYS A 11 3.01 -14.79 -10.46
CA LYS A 11 4.34 -14.55 -9.87
C LYS A 11 5.36 -15.57 -10.44
N PRO A 12 6.62 -15.17 -10.68
CA PRO A 12 7.64 -16.07 -11.20
C PRO A 12 7.89 -17.27 -10.27
N THR A 13 7.99 -18.47 -10.86
CA THR A 13 8.26 -19.70 -10.09
C THR A 13 9.66 -19.71 -9.48
N ILE A 14 9.75 -20.01 -8.17
CA ILE A 14 11.04 -20.18 -7.49
C ILE A 14 11.73 -21.46 -7.97
N LYS A 15 12.98 -21.35 -8.40
CA LYS A 15 13.82 -22.49 -8.82
C LYS A 15 14.77 -22.91 -7.69
N SER A 16 15.22 -24.16 -7.70
CA SER A 16 16.05 -24.76 -6.65
C SER A 16 17.38 -24.03 -6.34
N HIS A 17 17.91 -23.24 -7.29
CA HIS A 17 19.16 -22.48 -7.11
C HIS A 17 18.93 -21.07 -6.57
N HIS A 18 17.68 -20.62 -6.39
CA HIS A 18 17.39 -19.33 -5.76
C HIS A 18 17.70 -19.39 -4.27
N LYS A 19 18.58 -18.49 -3.82
CA LYS A 19 18.89 -18.26 -2.41
C LYS A 19 18.05 -17.09 -1.92
N ALA A 20 17.92 -16.91 -0.60
CA ALA A 20 17.14 -15.81 0.00
C ALA A 20 17.46 -14.43 -0.60
N ARG A 21 18.76 -14.11 -0.78
CA ARG A 21 19.18 -12.85 -1.43
C ARG A 21 18.70 -12.69 -2.88
N HIS A 22 18.54 -13.79 -3.63
CA HIS A 22 18.04 -13.74 -5.01
C HIS A 22 16.54 -13.47 -4.98
N MET A 23 15.81 -14.16 -4.11
CA MET A 23 14.38 -13.99 -3.94
C MET A 23 14.04 -12.56 -3.48
N LYS A 24 14.79 -12.02 -2.54
CA LYS A 24 14.65 -10.62 -2.09
C LYS A 24 14.95 -9.61 -3.19
N LYS A 25 16.03 -9.81 -3.96
CA LYS A 25 16.39 -8.89 -5.07
C LYS A 25 15.36 -8.90 -6.21
N MET A 26 14.73 -10.04 -6.46
CA MET A 26 13.75 -10.21 -7.53
C MET A 26 12.30 -10.03 -7.06
N ALA A 27 12.08 -9.76 -5.77
CA ALA A 27 10.76 -9.69 -5.15
C ALA A 27 9.86 -10.90 -5.48
N VAL A 28 10.36 -12.12 -5.21
CA VAL A 28 9.62 -13.38 -5.49
C VAL A 28 9.50 -14.26 -4.24
N GLY A 29 8.49 -15.14 -4.24
CA GLY A 29 8.27 -16.08 -3.14
C GLY A 29 7.93 -15.37 -1.83
N PRO A 30 8.61 -15.69 -0.71
CA PRO A 30 8.43 -15.00 0.58
C PRO A 30 8.73 -13.49 0.56
N PHE A 31 9.42 -13.02 -0.48
CA PHE A 31 9.75 -11.61 -0.69
C PHE A 31 8.92 -11.01 -1.83
N ALA A 32 7.84 -11.67 -2.26
CA ALA A 32 6.88 -11.04 -3.16
C ALA A 32 6.38 -9.74 -2.52
N GLN A 33 6.37 -8.68 -3.33
CA GLN A 33 5.86 -7.39 -2.89
C GLN A 33 4.36 -7.32 -3.17
N THR A 34 3.63 -6.84 -2.18
CA THR A 34 2.21 -6.53 -2.24
C THR A 34 2.05 -5.03 -1.94
N CYS A 35 1.02 -4.42 -2.52
CA CYS A 35 0.64 -3.05 -2.22
C CYS A 35 -0.76 -3.04 -1.61
N ALA A 36 -0.93 -2.25 -0.55
CA ALA A 36 -2.23 -1.81 -0.07
C ALA A 36 -2.37 -0.31 -0.36
N GLU A 37 -3.42 0.10 -1.07
CA GLU A 37 -3.75 1.50 -1.29
C GLU A 37 -4.94 1.89 -0.44
N ILE A 38 -4.78 2.94 0.36
CA ILE A 38 -5.82 3.56 1.15
C ILE A 38 -6.23 4.85 0.42
N ARG A 39 -7.48 4.91 -0.01
CA ARG A 39 -8.09 6.09 -0.64
C ARG A 39 -9.10 6.72 0.29
N PHE A 40 -9.07 8.04 0.39
CA PHE A 40 -10.02 8.82 1.20
C PHE A 40 -10.09 10.27 0.69
N SER A 41 -11.24 10.91 0.87
CA SER A 41 -11.41 12.34 0.57
C SER A 41 -11.18 13.16 1.83
N ALA A 42 -10.33 14.18 1.71
CA ALA A 42 -10.07 15.17 2.75
C ALA A 42 -9.58 16.47 2.12
N ASP A 43 -9.44 17.50 2.95
CA ASP A 43 -8.91 18.80 2.53
C ASP A 43 -7.46 18.67 2.03
N ILE A 44 -7.19 19.17 0.82
CA ILE A 44 -5.84 19.17 0.22
C ILE A 44 -4.88 20.07 0.98
N GLU A 45 -5.37 21.09 1.71
CA GLU A 45 -4.52 22.00 2.49
C GLU A 45 -3.76 21.26 3.61
N LYS A 46 -4.21 20.06 3.98
CA LYS A 46 -3.55 19.19 4.96
C LYS A 46 -2.54 18.21 4.35
N PHE A 47 -2.27 18.29 3.04
CA PHE A 47 -1.48 17.27 2.34
C PHE A 47 -0.11 17.07 2.95
N ASP A 48 0.68 18.15 3.07
CA ASP A 48 2.04 18.07 3.61
C ASP A 48 2.05 17.52 5.05
N GLN A 49 1.08 17.94 5.87
CA GLN A 49 0.92 17.46 7.24
C GLN A 49 0.62 15.96 7.32
N VAL A 50 -0.24 15.47 6.43
CA VAL A 50 -0.59 14.05 6.34
C VAL A 50 0.59 13.22 5.83
N ASP A 51 1.29 13.70 4.80
CA ASP A 51 2.43 13.01 4.21
C ASP A 51 3.58 12.88 5.21
N ASP A 52 3.95 13.98 5.88
CA ASP A 52 4.99 13.98 6.91
C ASP A 52 4.65 12.99 8.05
N ALA A 53 3.41 13.02 8.55
CA ALA A 53 2.98 12.14 9.64
C ALA A 53 2.95 10.66 9.23
N LEU A 54 2.62 10.36 7.97
CA LEU A 54 2.63 9.01 7.43
C LEU A 54 4.06 8.49 7.25
N ILE A 55 4.99 9.33 6.76
CA ILE A 55 6.40 8.97 6.67
C ILE A 55 6.98 8.68 8.05
N GLU A 56 6.61 9.43 9.10
CA GLU A 56 7.07 9.19 10.47
C GLU A 56 6.60 7.85 11.06
N CYS A 57 5.45 7.33 10.61
CA CYS A 57 4.93 6.04 11.08
C CYS A 57 5.49 4.84 10.32
N GLN A 58 6.27 5.08 9.25
CA GLN A 58 6.86 4.06 8.42
C GLN A 58 7.77 3.12 9.25
N GLN A 59 7.64 1.81 9.02
CA GLN A 59 8.47 0.79 9.68
C GLN A 59 9.32 0.02 8.66
N ASN A 60 9.11 -1.30 8.52
CA ASN A 60 9.80 -2.14 7.54
C ASN A 60 9.11 -2.18 6.17
N TRP A 61 8.03 -1.43 6.01
CA TRP A 61 7.26 -1.25 4.79
C TRP A 61 7.53 0.15 4.22
N ASP A 62 7.28 0.34 2.94
CA ASP A 62 7.46 1.62 2.26
C ASP A 62 6.10 2.29 2.06
N LEU A 63 6.05 3.61 2.28
CA LEU A 63 4.83 4.41 2.17
C LEU A 63 5.01 5.49 1.10
N PHE A 64 3.97 5.73 0.31
CA PHE A 64 3.93 6.82 -0.65
C PHE A 64 2.55 7.47 -0.66
N THR A 65 2.49 8.80 -0.58
CA THR A 65 1.24 9.56 -0.64
C THR A 65 1.17 10.38 -1.92
N ALA A 66 0.01 10.44 -2.56
CA ALA A 66 -0.29 11.52 -3.50
C ALA A 66 -1.75 11.96 -3.42
N TYR A 67 -2.04 13.06 -4.12
CA TYR A 67 -3.37 13.63 -4.22
C TYR A 67 -3.72 13.85 -5.70
N PHE A 68 -4.78 13.19 -6.15
CA PHE A 68 -5.35 13.37 -7.48
C PHE A 68 -6.81 12.91 -7.46
N ASN A 69 -7.62 13.30 -8.46
CA ASN A 69 -9.05 12.99 -8.50
C ASN A 69 -9.82 13.39 -7.22
N GLU A 70 -9.45 14.52 -6.61
CA GLU A 70 -10.06 15.06 -5.37
C GLU A 70 -10.01 14.09 -4.17
N GLN A 71 -9.03 13.18 -4.15
CA GLN A 71 -8.83 12.24 -3.06
C GLN A 71 -7.33 12.00 -2.78
N TYR A 72 -7.06 11.59 -1.56
CA TYR A 72 -5.76 11.08 -1.15
C TYR A 72 -5.59 9.64 -1.58
N HIS A 73 -4.36 9.30 -1.96
CA HIS A 73 -3.92 7.97 -2.33
C HIS A 73 -2.67 7.62 -1.52
N VAL A 74 -2.83 6.77 -0.51
CA VAL A 74 -1.73 6.30 0.34
C VAL A 74 -1.39 4.87 -0.02
N ALA A 75 -0.23 4.65 -0.63
CA ALA A 75 0.30 3.35 -1.00
C ALA A 75 1.19 2.80 0.11
N ILE A 76 1.00 1.54 0.45
CA ILE A 76 1.79 0.79 1.43
C ILE A 76 2.36 -0.43 0.73
N ASN A 77 3.66 -0.43 0.46
CA ASN A 77 4.37 -1.55 -0.15
C ASN A 77 5.04 -2.40 0.93
N PHE A 78 4.79 -3.70 0.90
CA PHE A 78 5.30 -4.63 1.91
C PHE A 78 5.59 -6.00 1.30
N PHE A 79 6.39 -6.81 2.01
CA PHE A 79 6.59 -8.21 1.62
C PHE A 79 5.47 -9.09 2.17
N THR A 80 4.80 -9.84 1.31
CA THR A 80 3.56 -10.58 1.62
C THR A 80 3.66 -11.48 2.86
N GLU A 81 4.80 -12.14 3.06
CA GLU A 81 4.98 -13.08 4.19
C GLU A 81 5.59 -12.45 5.45
N GLN A 82 5.99 -11.17 5.42
CA GLN A 82 6.70 -10.54 6.54
C GLN A 82 5.83 -9.64 7.41
N GLU A 83 4.74 -9.12 6.85
CA GLU A 83 3.96 -8.08 7.50
C GLU A 83 2.50 -8.47 7.68
N ASP A 84 1.92 -8.06 8.81
CA ASP A 84 0.48 -8.18 9.04
C ASP A 84 -0.23 -7.01 8.37
N LEU A 85 -0.84 -7.29 7.21
CA LEU A 85 -1.61 -6.34 6.41
C LEU A 85 -2.60 -5.52 7.23
N ASN A 86 -3.37 -6.16 8.12
CA ASN A 86 -4.39 -5.45 8.89
C ASN A 86 -3.74 -4.51 9.90
N ALA A 87 -2.67 -4.95 10.57
CA ALA A 87 -1.96 -4.11 11.51
C ALA A 87 -1.34 -2.87 10.83
N MET A 88 -0.74 -3.03 9.65
CA MET A 88 -0.18 -1.91 8.89
C MET A 88 -1.25 -0.90 8.45
N ILE A 89 -2.37 -1.38 7.91
CA ILE A 89 -3.49 -0.52 7.50
C ILE A 89 -4.03 0.25 8.71
N GLU A 90 -4.21 -0.40 9.86
CA GLU A 90 -4.73 0.27 11.05
C GLU A 90 -3.76 1.35 11.59
N ILE A 91 -2.45 1.12 11.51
CA ILE A 91 -1.44 2.15 11.86
C ILE A 91 -1.60 3.38 10.95
N ALA A 92 -1.62 3.18 9.63
CA ALA A 92 -1.75 4.29 8.68
C ALA A 92 -3.10 5.02 8.84
N ARG A 93 -4.20 4.28 9.04
CA ARG A 93 -5.53 4.86 9.27
C ARG A 93 -5.57 5.70 10.53
N ALA A 94 -4.96 5.24 11.63
CA ALA A 94 -4.91 6.01 12.86
C ALA A 94 -4.19 7.35 12.69
N VAL A 95 -3.11 7.38 11.90
CA VAL A 95 -2.41 8.61 11.53
C VAL A 95 -3.30 9.52 10.69
N ILE A 96 -3.94 8.99 9.64
CA ILE A 96 -4.83 9.76 8.78
C ILE A 96 -5.96 10.39 9.61
N VAL A 97 -6.65 9.59 10.43
CA VAL A 97 -7.76 10.09 11.27
C VAL A 97 -7.30 11.16 12.26
N LYS A 98 -6.08 11.05 12.79
CA LYS A 98 -5.51 12.07 13.69
C LYS A 98 -5.32 13.42 12.99
N GLU A 99 -4.87 13.41 11.72
CA GLU A 99 -4.55 14.64 11.00
C GLU A 99 -5.78 15.26 10.29
N VAL A 100 -6.64 14.45 9.67
CA VAL A 100 -7.80 14.93 8.89
C VAL A 100 -9.16 14.72 9.55
N GLY A 101 -9.24 13.94 10.63
CA GLY A 101 -10.50 13.55 11.28
C GLY A 101 -11.09 12.26 10.72
N GLU A 102 -12.29 11.91 11.18
CA GLU A 102 -13.01 10.72 10.70
C GLU A 102 -13.38 10.86 9.22
N VAL A 103 -12.91 9.91 8.41
CA VAL A 103 -13.14 9.84 6.96
C VAL A 103 -13.52 8.43 6.54
N GLU A 104 -14.20 8.32 5.40
CA GLU A 104 -14.47 7.03 4.79
C GLU A 104 -13.24 6.53 4.03
N PHE A 105 -12.81 5.31 4.35
CA PHE A 105 -11.66 4.67 3.74
C PHE A 105 -12.09 3.62 2.72
N LYS A 106 -11.52 3.70 1.52
CA LYS A 106 -11.51 2.61 0.54
C LYS A 106 -10.13 2.00 0.50
N ILE A 107 -10.03 0.72 0.83
CA ILE A 107 -8.76 0.00 0.83
C ILE A 107 -8.78 -0.99 -0.32
N LEU A 108 -7.79 -0.92 -1.21
CA LEU A 108 -7.55 -1.99 -2.17
C LEU A 108 -6.18 -2.63 -1.95
N VAL A 109 -6.06 -3.92 -2.22
CA VAL A 109 -4.86 -4.72 -1.92
C VAL A 109 -4.59 -5.69 -3.06
N GLY A 110 -3.37 -5.69 -3.58
CA GLY A 110 -2.95 -6.61 -4.64
C GLY A 110 -1.50 -6.42 -5.04
N ASP A 111 -1.16 -6.80 -6.27
CA ASP A 111 0.19 -6.67 -6.78
C ASP A 111 0.66 -5.21 -6.82
N ALA A 112 1.95 -5.04 -6.52
CA ALA A 112 2.53 -3.76 -6.17
C ALA A 112 2.76 -2.85 -7.39
N ASN A 113 1.71 -2.20 -7.86
CA ASN A 113 1.80 -1.04 -8.74
C ASN A 113 0.93 0.11 -8.20
N TYR A 114 1.59 1.16 -7.71
CA TYR A 114 0.94 2.40 -7.33
C TYR A 114 0.31 3.10 -8.54
N GLY A 115 -0.94 3.56 -8.42
CA GLY A 115 -1.63 4.32 -9.45
C GLY A 115 -2.08 3.53 -10.69
N ASP A 116 -1.64 2.27 -10.81
CA ASP A 116 -1.98 1.41 -11.96
C ASP A 116 -3.37 0.77 -11.83
N TRP A 117 -4.01 0.84 -10.67
CA TRP A 117 -5.30 0.18 -10.47
C TRP A 117 -6.43 0.85 -11.24
N ASP A 118 -6.39 2.16 -11.45
CA ASP A 118 -7.41 2.83 -12.26
C ASP A 118 -7.17 2.58 -13.77
N SER A 119 -5.92 2.39 -14.21
CA SER A 119 -5.58 2.02 -15.60
C SER A 119 -5.74 0.53 -15.91
N CYS A 120 -5.60 -0.34 -14.90
CA CYS A 120 -5.73 -1.79 -15.06
C CYS A 120 -7.18 -2.28 -15.06
N TYR A 121 -8.13 -1.50 -14.52
CA TYR A 121 -9.52 -1.92 -14.31
C TYR A 121 -10.56 -0.92 -14.82
N THR A 122 -10.16 0.00 -15.71
CA THR A 122 -11.12 0.76 -16.52
C THR A 122 -11.62 -0.12 -17.67
N ASP A 123 -12.95 -0.31 -17.74
CA ASP A 123 -13.64 -0.89 -18.90
C ASP A 123 -13.43 -0.04 -20.18
#